data_AF-A0A6V8CWA4-F1
#
_entry.id   AF-A0A6V8CWA4-F1
#
_cell.length_a   1.000
_cell.length_b   1.000
_cell.length_c   1.000
_cell.angle_alpha   90.00
_cell.angle_beta   90.00
_cell.angle_gamma   90.00
#
_symmetry.space_group_name_H-M   'P 1'
#
loop_
_entity.id
_entity.type
_entity.pdbx_description
1 polymer ?
#
loop_
_entity_poly.entity_id
_entity_poly.type
_entity_poly.pdbx_seq_one_letter_code
_entity_poly.pdbx_strand_id
1 'polypeptide(L)'
;MGLGTLLLTFLSPMLEFLAPYLPGDTFPLYFEWEMFQRALLAALLISIVAGLYGTFLMLRNLALIGDGLAHVSFGGMAVGVALGSVTPLNTALLFSIVAAIIIYELQSREILTGDTSIAIFLTSTLAFGLVVLSKWGDGITTDIEAYLFGSLNMIDPASLDMITLLSLFSLVSLAVLHRGLLAMTIDSVAARVQGIPVNFIGLWFSITIAIIVVSMVKLVGVLLVSALLVTPAATAQIISRSFRGCMLWAQAFGLSATFLGIYFA
;
A
#
# COMPACT_ATOMS: atom_id res chain seq x y z
N MET A 1 2.03 23.71 -6.05
CA MET A 1 2.67 22.52 -6.64
C MET A 1 3.08 21.65 -5.48
N GLY A 2 2.59 20.41 -5.40
CA GLY A 2 3.02 19.48 -4.37
C GLY A 2 4.29 18.72 -4.78
N LEU A 3 4.73 17.84 -3.89
CA LEU A 3 6.04 17.18 -3.99
C LEU A 3 6.09 16.18 -5.15
N GLY A 4 4.98 15.50 -5.45
CA GLY A 4 4.88 14.52 -6.53
C GLY A 4 4.88 15.14 -7.92
N THR A 5 4.15 16.25 -8.08
CA THR A 5 4.13 17.03 -9.32
C THR A 5 5.50 17.67 -9.61
N LEU A 6 6.21 18.15 -8.58
CA LEU A 6 7.60 18.61 -8.72
C LEU A 6 8.53 17.47 -9.16
N LEU A 7 8.42 16.30 -8.53
CA LEU A 7 9.22 15.11 -8.87
C LEU A 7 8.96 14.69 -10.33
N LEU A 8 7.71 14.71 -10.77
CA LEU A 8 7.34 14.41 -12.14
C LEU A 8 7.91 15.42 -13.13
N THR A 9 7.80 16.73 -12.87
CA THR A 9 8.38 17.74 -13.77
C THR A 9 9.90 17.65 -13.90
N PHE A 10 10.57 17.09 -12.88
CA PHE A 10 12.01 16.84 -12.94
C PHE A 10 12.35 15.57 -13.74
N LEU A 11 11.52 14.53 -13.64
CA LEU A 11 11.72 13.25 -14.32
C LEU A 11 11.19 13.22 -15.76
N SER A 12 10.20 14.05 -16.10
CA SER A 12 9.56 14.06 -17.41
C SER A 12 10.55 14.20 -18.57
N PRO A 13 11.58 15.09 -18.56
CA PRO A 13 12.53 15.16 -19.67
C PRO A 13 13.37 13.88 -19.83
N MET A 14 13.64 13.13 -18.74
CA MET A 14 14.32 11.84 -18.84
C MET A 14 13.39 10.73 -19.33
N LEU A 15 12.12 10.75 -18.93
CA LEU A 15 11.13 9.77 -19.39
C LEU A 15 10.86 9.92 -20.89
N GLU A 16 10.66 11.16 -21.36
CA GLU A 16 10.45 11.47 -22.78
C GLU A 16 11.65 11.08 -23.64
N PHE A 17 12.87 11.24 -23.13
CA PHE A 17 14.07 10.78 -23.82
C PHE A 17 14.14 9.25 -23.99
N LEU A 18 13.56 8.51 -23.04
CA LEU A 18 13.55 7.05 -23.05
C LEU A 18 12.41 6.46 -23.91
N ALA A 19 11.34 7.22 -24.13
CA ALA A 19 10.15 6.82 -24.91
C ALA A 19 10.47 6.15 -26.27
N PRO A 20 11.34 6.68 -27.14
CA PRO A 20 11.59 6.08 -28.46
C PRO A 20 12.38 4.76 -28.43
N TYR A 21 12.98 4.41 -27.29
CA TYR A 21 13.74 3.16 -27.12
C TYR A 21 12.90 2.01 -26.56
N LEU A 22 11.64 2.27 -26.25
CA LEU A 22 10.77 1.30 -25.59
C LEU A 22 10.00 0.45 -26.60
N PRO A 23 9.79 -0.85 -26.31
CA PRO A 23 9.11 -1.76 -27.22
C PRO A 23 7.58 -1.55 -27.22
N GLY A 24 6.96 -1.69 -28.40
CA GLY A 24 5.51 -1.65 -28.59
C GLY A 24 4.97 -0.25 -28.95
N ASP A 25 3.71 -0.20 -29.40
CA ASP A 25 3.08 1.06 -29.85
C ASP A 25 2.36 1.81 -28.72
N THR A 26 1.94 1.11 -27.65
CA THR A 26 1.18 1.68 -26.52
C THR A 26 2.04 2.02 -25.31
N PHE A 27 3.08 1.23 -25.03
CA PHE A 27 3.95 1.42 -23.87
C PHE A 27 4.73 2.75 -23.89
N PRO A 28 5.24 3.25 -25.03
CA PRO A 28 5.88 4.56 -25.10
C PRO A 28 4.96 5.73 -24.70
N LEU A 29 3.64 5.61 -24.85
CA LEU A 29 2.68 6.64 -24.45
C LEU A 29 2.74 6.96 -22.95
N TYR A 30 3.14 5.97 -22.12
CA TYR A 30 3.34 6.17 -20.69
C TYR A 30 4.50 7.11 -20.35
N PHE A 31 5.38 7.36 -21.31
CA PHE A 31 6.56 8.18 -21.18
C PHE A 31 6.40 9.54 -21.87
N GLU A 32 5.38 9.72 -22.72
CA GLU A 32 5.13 10.98 -23.43
C GLU A 32 4.05 11.84 -22.78
N TRP A 33 2.94 11.23 -22.33
CA TRP A 33 1.81 12.03 -21.85
C TRP A 33 1.85 12.16 -20.33
N GLU A 34 1.72 13.39 -19.84
CA GLU A 34 1.82 13.71 -18.42
C GLU A 34 0.85 12.88 -17.56
N MET A 35 -0.37 12.61 -18.06
CA MET A 35 -1.35 11.76 -17.36
C MET A 35 -0.80 10.36 -17.09
N PHE A 36 -0.17 9.73 -18.08
CA PHE A 36 0.37 8.39 -17.95
C PHE A 36 1.72 8.38 -17.21
N GLN A 37 2.53 9.44 -17.33
CA GLN A 37 3.74 9.61 -16.51
C GLN A 37 3.40 9.65 -15.01
N ARG A 38 2.28 10.30 -14.63
CA ARG A 38 1.79 10.31 -13.23
C ARG A 38 1.46 8.89 -12.77
N ALA A 39 0.77 8.12 -13.60
CA ALA A 39 0.42 6.73 -13.34
C ALA A 39 1.67 5.86 -13.14
N LEU A 40 2.62 5.97 -14.06
CA LEU A 40 3.89 5.26 -14.03
C LEU A 40 4.69 5.57 -12.76
N LEU A 41 4.81 6.85 -12.42
CA LEU A 41 5.57 7.29 -11.25
C LEU A 41 4.94 6.82 -9.94
N ALA A 42 3.61 6.93 -9.82
CA ALA A 42 2.88 6.44 -8.67
C ALA A 42 3.02 4.90 -8.54
N ALA A 43 2.90 4.17 -9.65
CA ALA A 43 3.03 2.71 -9.66
C ALA A 43 4.43 2.26 -9.23
N LEU A 44 5.48 2.95 -9.70
CA LEU A 44 6.86 2.66 -9.32
C LEU A 44 7.12 2.93 -7.83
N LEU A 45 6.64 4.05 -7.30
CA LEU A 45 6.76 4.36 -5.87
C LEU A 45 6.04 3.34 -5.00
N ILE A 46 4.80 3.00 -5.36
CA ILE A 46 3.99 2.00 -4.67
C ILE A 46 4.68 0.63 -4.71
N SER A 47 5.17 0.20 -5.88
CA SER A 47 5.86 -1.09 -6.05
C SER A 47 7.12 -1.17 -5.18
N ILE A 48 7.88 -0.07 -5.10
CA ILE A 48 9.05 -0.01 -4.21
C ILE A 48 8.63 -0.17 -2.76
N VAL A 49 7.67 0.63 -2.30
CA VAL A 49 7.20 0.55 -0.91
C VAL A 49 6.63 -0.85 -0.60
N ALA A 50 5.89 -1.43 -1.54
CA ALA A 50 5.31 -2.77 -1.44
C ALA A 50 6.39 -3.83 -1.21
N GLY A 51 7.43 -3.86 -2.06
CA GLY A 51 8.47 -4.88 -1.95
C GLY A 51 9.25 -4.80 -0.64
N LEU A 52 9.52 -3.59 -0.13
CA LEU A 52 10.28 -3.42 1.12
C LEU A 52 9.44 -3.85 2.32
N TYR A 53 8.22 -3.31 2.44
CA TYR A 53 7.33 -3.61 3.57
C TYR A 53 6.77 -5.03 3.52
N GLY A 54 6.46 -5.52 2.32
CA GLY A 54 6.04 -6.90 2.07
C GLY A 54 7.04 -7.92 2.61
N THR A 55 8.35 -7.66 2.46
CA THR A 55 9.40 -8.52 3.01
C THR A 55 9.30 -8.62 4.54
N PHE A 56 9.07 -7.50 5.23
CA PHE A 56 8.89 -7.50 6.69
C PHE A 56 7.56 -8.16 7.11
N LEU A 57 6.49 -7.97 6.35
CA LEU A 57 5.20 -8.62 6.61
C LEU A 57 5.31 -10.14 6.52
N MET A 58 5.97 -10.64 5.47
CA MET A 58 6.18 -12.07 5.26
C MET A 58 6.99 -12.70 6.39
N LEU A 59 8.12 -12.09 6.74
CA LEU A 59 9.00 -12.62 7.79
C LEU A 59 8.36 -12.60 9.18
N ARG A 60 7.37 -11.72 9.41
CA ARG A 60 6.67 -11.59 10.69
C ARG A 60 5.33 -12.33 10.71
N ASN A 61 5.00 -13.12 9.69
CA ASN A 61 3.71 -13.81 9.55
C ASN A 61 2.50 -12.86 9.64
N LEU A 62 2.65 -11.64 9.09
CA LEU A 62 1.59 -10.62 9.04
C LEU A 62 1.07 -10.44 7.62
N ALA A 63 1.18 -11.46 6.76
CA ALA A 63 0.81 -11.38 5.35
C ALA A 63 -0.66 -10.94 5.13
N LEU A 64 -1.57 -11.36 6.00
CA LEU A 64 -3.00 -11.04 5.90
C LEU A 64 -3.35 -9.61 6.26
N ILE A 65 -2.46 -8.85 6.93
CA ILE A 65 -2.80 -7.51 7.41
C ILE A 65 -3.05 -6.54 6.25
N GLY A 66 -2.36 -6.72 5.13
CA GLY A 66 -2.56 -5.91 3.92
C GLY A 66 -3.96 -6.08 3.35
N ASP A 67 -4.44 -7.33 3.31
CA ASP A 67 -5.78 -7.68 2.84
C ASP A 67 -6.87 -7.12 3.74
N GLY A 68 -6.74 -7.32 5.06
CA GLY A 68 -7.69 -6.77 6.03
C GLY A 68 -7.76 -5.25 6.00
N LEU A 69 -6.61 -4.56 5.93
CA LEU A 69 -6.58 -3.10 5.86
C LEU A 69 -7.12 -2.55 4.54
N ALA A 70 -7.02 -3.30 3.44
CA ALA A 70 -7.57 -2.90 2.15
C ALA A 70 -9.11 -2.90 2.23
N HIS A 71 -9.72 -3.95 2.78
CA HIS A 71 -11.17 -3.98 2.98
C HIS A 71 -11.68 -3.00 4.04
N VAL A 72 -10.89 -2.76 5.09
CA VAL A 72 -11.20 -1.69 6.05
C VAL A 72 -11.19 -0.33 5.37
N SER A 73 -10.20 -0.07 4.50
CA SER A 73 -10.12 1.20 3.75
C SER A 73 -11.34 1.38 2.84
N PHE A 74 -11.82 0.30 2.22
CA PHE A 74 -13.06 0.30 1.43
C PHE A 74 -14.27 0.70 2.27
N GLY A 75 -14.45 0.11 3.45
CA GLY A 75 -15.54 0.53 4.34
C GLY A 75 -15.40 1.98 4.81
N GLY A 76 -14.18 2.45 5.07
CA GLY A 76 -13.90 3.85 5.39
C GLY A 76 -14.19 4.82 4.22
N MET A 77 -13.96 4.41 2.97
CA MET A 77 -14.38 5.15 1.78
C MET A 77 -15.90 5.20 1.68
N ALA A 78 -16.59 4.07 1.87
CA ALA A 78 -18.05 4.00 1.81
C ALA A 78 -18.72 4.95 2.83
N VAL A 79 -18.17 5.02 4.05
CA VAL A 79 -18.61 6.01 5.06
C VAL A 79 -18.33 7.45 4.60
N GLY A 80 -17.16 7.70 4.01
CA GLY A 80 -16.83 9.01 3.45
C GLY A 80 -17.80 9.46 2.36
N VAL A 81 -18.15 8.56 1.43
CA VAL A 81 -19.12 8.83 0.37
C VAL A 81 -20.50 9.12 0.96
N ALA A 82 -20.97 8.30 1.90
CA ALA A 82 -22.27 8.51 2.54
C ALA A 82 -22.37 9.83 3.34
N LEU A 83 -21.24 10.34 3.84
CA LEU A 83 -21.18 11.65 4.52
C LEU A 83 -21.02 12.83 3.56
N GLY A 84 -20.94 12.59 2.24
CA GLY A 84 -20.70 13.64 1.24
C GLY A 84 -19.27 14.20 1.28
N SER A 85 -18.30 13.42 1.75
CA SER A 85 -16.89 13.84 1.80
C SER A 85 -16.34 14.09 0.39
N VAL A 86 -15.72 15.25 0.20
CA VAL A 86 -15.08 15.66 -1.06
C VAL A 86 -13.91 14.74 -1.43
N THR A 87 -13.31 14.06 -0.44
CA THR A 87 -12.16 13.17 -0.63
C THR A 87 -12.34 11.86 0.16
N PRO A 88 -12.97 10.82 -0.43
CA PRO A 88 -13.18 9.52 0.23
C PRO A 88 -11.89 8.83 0.69
N LEU A 89 -10.76 9.12 0.04
CA LEU A 89 -9.46 8.57 0.41
C LEU A 89 -8.99 9.03 1.82
N ASN A 90 -9.35 10.25 2.23
CA ASN A 90 -8.97 10.76 3.56
C ASN A 90 -9.74 10.06 4.68
N THR A 91 -11.02 9.75 4.45
CA THR A 91 -11.81 8.98 5.43
C THR A 91 -11.34 7.53 5.49
N ALA A 92 -10.96 6.95 4.35
CA ALA A 92 -10.31 5.65 4.28
C ALA A 92 -9.03 5.60 5.10
N LEU A 93 -8.15 6.60 4.93
CA LEU A 93 -6.90 6.73 5.68
C LEU A 93 -7.16 6.75 7.19
N LEU A 94 -8.09 7.59 7.64
CA LEU A 94 -8.44 7.70 9.06
C LEU A 94 -8.97 6.37 9.61
N PHE A 95 -9.92 5.74 8.92
CA PHE A 95 -10.49 4.45 9.32
C PHE A 95 -9.45 3.34 9.37
N SER A 96 -8.60 3.24 8.34
CA SER A 96 -7.53 2.24 8.29
C SER A 96 -6.47 2.44 9.37
N ILE A 97 -6.12 3.70 9.71
CA ILE A 97 -5.20 3.98 10.83
C ILE A 97 -5.82 3.55 12.16
N VAL A 98 -7.08 3.91 12.40
CA VAL A 98 -7.79 3.51 13.63
C VAL A 98 -7.88 1.99 13.74
N ALA A 99 -8.25 1.30 12.66
CA ALA A 99 -8.30 -0.16 12.65
C ALA A 99 -6.92 -0.79 12.85
N ALA A 100 -5.87 -0.27 12.22
CA ALA A 100 -4.50 -0.79 12.39
C ALA A 100 -3.99 -0.66 13.82
N ILE A 101 -4.37 0.42 14.52
CA ILE A 101 -4.07 0.62 15.95
C ILE A 101 -4.81 -0.44 16.78
N ILE A 102 -6.12 -0.62 16.54
CA ILE A 102 -6.92 -1.58 17.31
C ILE A 102 -6.48 -3.02 17.06
N ILE A 103 -6.26 -3.40 15.79
CA ILE A 103 -5.74 -4.72 15.41
C ILE A 103 -4.41 -4.98 16.11
N TYR A 104 -3.50 -4.00 16.10
CA TYR A 104 -2.21 -4.14 16.77
C TYR A 104 -2.34 -4.28 18.29
N GLU A 105 -3.17 -3.46 18.94
CA GLU A 105 -3.39 -3.53 20.39
C GLU A 105 -3.98 -4.89 20.80
N LEU A 106 -4.98 -5.39 20.05
CA LEU A 106 -5.58 -6.71 20.29
C LEU A 106 -4.56 -7.85 20.16
N GLN A 107 -3.70 -7.77 19.14
CA GLN A 107 -2.64 -8.75 18.91
C GLN A 107 -1.54 -8.67 19.97
N SER A 108 -1.10 -7.45 20.32
CA SER A 108 0.02 -7.23 21.26
C SER A 108 -0.32 -7.61 22.69
N ARG A 109 -1.61 -7.58 23.06
CA ARG A 109 -2.13 -8.01 24.35
C ARG A 109 -2.55 -9.48 24.38
N GLU A 110 -2.34 -10.21 23.29
CA GLU A 110 -2.71 -11.62 23.14
C GLU A 110 -4.22 -11.89 23.39
N ILE A 111 -5.07 -10.88 23.20
CA ILE A 111 -6.53 -11.00 23.36
C ILE A 111 -7.10 -11.83 22.22
N LEU A 112 -6.57 -11.62 21.02
CA LEU A 112 -6.92 -12.34 19.79
C LEU A 112 -5.64 -12.70 19.04
N THR A 113 -5.69 -13.79 18.28
CA THR A 113 -4.61 -14.11 17.33
C THR A 113 -4.58 -13.07 16.21
N GLY A 114 -3.42 -12.94 15.55
CA GLY A 114 -3.24 -11.95 14.47
C GLY A 114 -4.28 -12.13 13.36
N ASP A 115 -4.38 -13.35 12.82
CA ASP A 115 -5.27 -13.66 11.70
C ASP A 115 -6.75 -13.48 12.07
N THR A 116 -7.15 -13.86 13.29
CA THR A 116 -8.54 -13.69 13.75
C THR A 116 -8.90 -12.22 13.91
N SER A 117 -7.99 -11.39 14.47
CA SER A 117 -8.23 -9.95 14.59
C SER A 117 -8.45 -9.32 13.22
N ILE A 118 -7.57 -9.65 12.26
CA ILE A 118 -7.64 -9.16 10.89
C ILE A 118 -8.96 -9.60 10.22
N ALA A 119 -9.34 -10.87 10.34
CA ALA A 119 -10.56 -11.40 9.73
C ALA A 119 -11.84 -10.76 10.28
N ILE A 120 -11.90 -10.49 11.59
CA ILE A 120 -13.04 -9.79 12.21
C ILE A 120 -13.16 -8.38 11.65
N PHE A 121 -12.07 -7.63 11.59
CA PHE A 121 -12.10 -6.26 11.06
C PHE A 121 -12.43 -6.21 9.57
N LEU A 122 -11.86 -7.13 8.78
CA LEU A 122 -12.13 -7.28 7.36
C LEU A 122 -13.63 -7.48 7.12
N THR A 123 -14.22 -8.52 7.71
CA THR A 123 -15.61 -8.91 7.47
C THR A 123 -16.61 -7.88 8.00
N SER A 124 -16.37 -7.37 9.22
CA SER A 124 -17.25 -6.37 9.85
C SER A 124 -17.25 -5.05 9.09
N THR A 125 -16.07 -4.53 8.71
CA THR A 125 -15.94 -3.23 8.05
C THR A 125 -16.46 -3.28 6.62
N LEU A 126 -16.25 -4.39 5.92
CA LEU A 126 -16.81 -4.60 4.59
C LEU A 126 -18.35 -4.67 4.62
N ALA A 127 -18.92 -5.48 5.52
CA ALA A 127 -20.37 -5.56 5.68
C ALA A 127 -20.97 -4.20 6.08
N PHE A 128 -20.32 -3.50 7.02
CA PHE A 128 -20.73 -2.16 7.45
C PHE A 128 -20.68 -1.16 6.30
N GLY A 129 -19.58 -1.12 5.54
CA GLY A 129 -19.41 -0.23 4.40
C GLY A 129 -20.47 -0.44 3.33
N LEU A 130 -20.78 -1.70 2.99
CA LEU A 130 -21.83 -2.03 2.01
C LEU A 130 -23.21 -1.59 2.47
N VAL A 131 -23.56 -1.79 3.75
CA VAL A 131 -24.82 -1.32 4.32
C VAL A 131 -24.91 0.21 4.28
N VAL A 132 -23.83 0.89 4.67
CA VAL A 132 -23.77 2.35 4.66
C VAL A 132 -23.96 2.89 3.24
N LEU A 133 -23.28 2.31 2.27
CA LEU A 133 -23.38 2.71 0.88
C LEU A 133 -24.78 2.47 0.31
N SER A 134 -25.37 1.31 0.60
CA SER A 134 -26.72 0.96 0.16
C SER A 134 -27.81 1.87 0.74
N LYS A 135 -27.59 2.44 1.92
CA LYS A 135 -28.59 3.27 2.62
C LYS A 135 -28.42 4.76 2.39
N TRP A 136 -27.18 5.23 2.26
CA TRP A 136 -26.85 6.66 2.27
C TRP A 136 -25.94 7.13 1.13
N GLY A 137 -25.39 6.23 0.32
CA GLY A 137 -24.40 6.58 -0.71
C GLY A 137 -24.81 6.23 -2.13
N ASP A 138 -26.12 6.20 -2.43
CA ASP A 138 -26.70 5.87 -3.74
C ASP A 138 -26.29 4.50 -4.34
N GLY A 139 -25.69 3.62 -3.53
CA GLY A 139 -25.24 2.29 -3.94
C GLY A 139 -23.83 2.27 -4.54
N ILE A 140 -23.49 1.17 -5.23
CA ILE A 140 -22.18 1.01 -5.86
C ILE A 140 -22.17 1.85 -7.14
N THR A 141 -21.52 3.00 -7.09
CA THR A 141 -21.28 3.87 -8.26
C THR A 141 -20.02 3.43 -9.00
N THR A 142 -19.88 3.87 -10.26
CA THR A 142 -18.70 3.60 -11.09
C THR A 142 -17.39 4.02 -10.42
N ASP A 143 -17.41 5.09 -9.61
CA ASP A 143 -16.24 5.54 -8.87
C ASP A 143 -15.80 4.52 -7.80
N ILE A 144 -16.75 3.86 -7.14
CA ILE A 144 -16.47 2.86 -6.09
C ILE A 144 -15.96 1.56 -6.73
N GLU A 145 -16.51 1.17 -7.86
CA GLU A 145 -15.97 0.06 -8.67
C GLU A 145 -14.52 0.34 -9.09
N ALA A 146 -14.21 1.57 -9.50
CA ALA A 146 -12.85 1.97 -9.84
C ALA A 146 -11.88 1.87 -8.65
N TYR A 147 -12.33 2.06 -7.41
CA TYR A 147 -11.50 1.81 -6.21
C TYR A 147 -11.33 0.32 -5.87
N LEU A 148 -12.28 -0.55 -6.22
CA LEU A 148 -12.17 -1.99 -6.01
C LEU A 148 -11.12 -2.61 -6.95
N PHE A 149 -11.17 -2.24 -8.22
CA PHE A 149 -10.31 -2.78 -9.28
C PHE A 149 -9.05 -1.94 -9.56
N GLY A 150 -9.01 -0.70 -9.09
CA GLY A 150 -7.94 0.25 -9.39
C GLY A 150 -8.11 0.88 -10.77
N SER A 151 -7.55 2.07 -10.95
CA SER A 151 -7.47 2.69 -12.28
C SER A 151 -6.22 3.55 -12.40
N LEU A 152 -5.26 3.09 -13.22
CA LEU A 152 -4.02 3.80 -13.52
C LEU A 152 -4.29 5.17 -14.19
N ASN A 153 -5.36 5.26 -14.99
CA ASN A 153 -5.65 6.45 -15.78
C ASN A 153 -6.32 7.59 -14.99
N MET A 154 -6.83 7.33 -13.77
CA MET A 154 -7.52 8.33 -12.93
C MET A 154 -6.61 8.93 -11.84
N ILE A 155 -5.31 9.04 -12.10
CA ILE A 155 -4.40 9.72 -11.16
C ILE A 155 -4.35 11.22 -11.46
N ASP A 156 -5.14 11.96 -10.70
CA ASP A 156 -5.07 13.42 -10.64
C ASP A 156 -3.79 13.92 -9.94
N PRO A 157 -3.35 15.16 -10.19
CA PRO A 157 -2.15 15.73 -9.59
C PRO A 157 -2.14 15.69 -8.05
N ALA A 158 -3.30 15.95 -7.43
CA ALA A 158 -3.42 15.96 -5.97
C ALA A 158 -3.23 14.56 -5.38
N SER A 159 -3.75 13.53 -6.06
CA SER A 159 -3.56 12.13 -5.67
C SER A 159 -2.13 11.66 -5.86
N LEU A 160 -1.44 12.10 -6.93
CA LEU A 160 -0.01 11.84 -7.08
C LEU A 160 0.78 12.48 -5.93
N ASP A 161 0.50 13.74 -5.59
CA ASP A 161 1.13 14.45 -4.47
C ASP A 161 0.89 13.73 -3.14
N MET A 162 -0.32 13.20 -2.91
CA MET A 162 -0.63 12.42 -1.72
C MET A 162 0.12 11.08 -1.70
N ILE A 163 0.07 10.30 -2.79
CA ILE A 163 0.76 9.00 -2.88
C ILE A 163 2.27 9.20 -2.66
N THR A 164 2.88 10.17 -3.35
CA THR A 164 4.31 10.45 -3.22
C THR A 164 4.71 10.84 -1.79
N LEU A 165 3.92 11.68 -1.12
CA LEU A 165 4.16 12.07 0.27
C LEU A 165 4.04 10.88 1.23
N LEU A 166 3.00 10.05 1.08
CA LEU A 166 2.79 8.87 1.91
C LEU A 166 3.86 7.80 1.67
N SER A 167 4.24 7.56 0.41
CA SER A 167 5.34 6.67 0.04
C SER A 167 6.66 7.16 0.62
N LEU A 168 7.00 8.45 0.48
CA LEU A 168 8.23 9.00 1.05
C LEU A 168 8.24 8.91 2.58
N PHE A 169 7.13 9.24 3.23
CA PHE A 169 6.96 9.07 4.68
C PHE A 169 7.20 7.61 5.10
N SER A 170 6.63 6.65 4.37
CA SER A 170 6.84 5.23 4.65
C SER A 170 8.31 4.82 4.47
N LEU A 171 8.99 5.26 3.40
CA LEU A 171 10.40 4.92 3.18
C LEU A 171 11.30 5.48 4.29
N VAL A 172 11.05 6.72 4.73
CA VAL A 172 11.77 7.35 5.85
C VAL A 172 11.48 6.61 7.16
N SER A 173 10.20 6.30 7.43
CA SER A 173 9.78 5.51 8.59
C SER A 173 10.49 4.17 8.63
N LEU A 174 10.55 3.46 7.49
CA LEU A 174 11.27 2.20 7.37
C LEU A 174 12.76 2.37 7.64
N ALA A 175 13.42 3.37 7.07
CA ALA A 175 14.84 3.61 7.26
C ALA A 175 15.21 3.82 8.74
N VAL A 176 14.36 4.55 9.48
CA VAL A 176 14.53 4.79 10.92
C VAL A 176 14.25 3.51 11.73
N LEU A 177 13.18 2.78 11.41
CA LEU A 177 12.73 1.62 12.19
C LEU A 177 13.41 0.31 11.80
N HIS A 178 14.15 0.26 10.69
CA HIS A 178 14.71 -0.94 10.10
C HIS A 178 15.48 -1.81 11.10
N ARG A 179 16.33 -1.20 11.95
CA ARG A 179 17.11 -1.94 12.95
C ARG A 179 16.22 -2.59 14.01
N GLY A 180 15.21 -1.86 14.48
CA GLY A 180 14.25 -2.35 15.46
C GLY A 180 13.35 -3.45 14.90
N LEU A 181 12.86 -3.26 13.67
CA LEU A 181 12.06 -4.26 12.97
C LEU A 181 12.85 -5.55 12.72
N LEU A 182 14.11 -5.46 12.30
CA LEU A 182 14.97 -6.63 12.16
C LEU A 182 15.18 -7.39 13.47
N ALA A 183 15.47 -6.68 14.57
CA ALA A 183 15.62 -7.30 15.88
C ALA A 183 14.33 -8.03 16.32
N MET A 184 13.17 -7.38 16.12
CA MET A 184 11.86 -7.96 16.42
C MET A 184 11.49 -9.15 15.55
N THR A 185 11.98 -9.22 14.30
CA THR A 185 11.75 -10.35 13.39
C THR A 185 12.54 -11.59 13.82
N ILE A 186 13.72 -11.42 14.41
CA ILE A 186 14.54 -12.54 14.90
C ILE A 186 13.96 -13.08 16.20
N ASP A 187 13.82 -12.20 17.20
CA ASP A 187 13.25 -12.55 18.51
C ASP A 187 12.71 -11.28 19.19
N SER A 188 11.38 -11.20 19.27
CA SER A 188 10.68 -10.09 19.90
C SER A 188 10.87 -10.04 21.43
N VAL A 189 11.10 -11.19 22.08
CA VAL A 189 11.34 -11.29 23.52
C VAL A 189 12.75 -10.82 23.84
N ALA A 190 13.75 -11.28 23.09
CA ALA A 190 15.13 -10.82 23.25
C ALA A 190 15.26 -9.31 22.96
N ALA A 191 14.58 -8.81 21.92
CA ALA A 191 14.55 -7.38 21.62
C ALA A 191 13.97 -6.56 22.79
N ARG A 192 12.91 -7.05 23.44
CA ARG A 192 12.31 -6.40 24.62
C ARG A 192 13.27 -6.38 25.81
N VAL A 193 14.02 -7.47 26.05
CA VAL A 193 15.04 -7.53 27.10
C VAL A 193 16.21 -6.58 26.84
N GLN A 194 16.57 -6.35 25.57
CA GLN A 194 17.59 -5.39 25.15
C GLN A 194 17.14 -3.92 25.24
N GLY A 195 15.94 -3.64 25.76
CA GLY A 195 15.40 -2.29 25.91
C GLY A 195 14.83 -1.68 24.63
N ILE A 196 14.66 -2.48 23.56
CA ILE A 196 14.02 -2.01 22.34
C ILE A 196 12.52 -1.85 22.61
N PRO A 197 11.89 -0.70 22.29
CA PRO A 197 10.48 -0.45 22.56
C PRO A 197 9.59 -1.19 21.53
N VAL A 198 9.49 -2.51 21.68
CA VAL A 198 8.78 -3.43 20.76
C VAL A 198 7.35 -2.99 20.47
N ASN A 199 6.62 -2.55 21.51
CA ASN A 199 5.22 -2.15 21.37
C ASN A 199 5.07 -0.88 20.51
N PHE A 200 5.94 0.11 20.72
CA PHE A 200 5.93 1.34 19.94
C PHE A 200 6.30 1.08 18.48
N ILE A 201 7.37 0.31 18.24
CA ILE A 201 7.84 0.00 16.89
C ILE A 201 6.80 -0.82 16.12
N GLY A 202 6.18 -1.81 16.78
CA GLY A 202 5.14 -2.62 16.16
C GLY A 202 3.88 -1.82 15.84
N LEU A 203 3.43 -0.95 16.75
CA LEU A 203 2.29 -0.06 16.51
C LEU A 203 2.57 0.88 15.34
N TRP A 204 3.74 1.52 15.34
CA TRP A 204 4.13 2.44 14.27
C TRP A 204 4.24 1.75 12.92
N PHE A 205 4.75 0.51 12.91
CA PHE A 205 4.77 -0.33 11.72
C PHE A 205 3.35 -0.63 11.22
N SER A 206 2.44 -1.02 12.11
CA SER A 206 1.02 -1.28 11.76
C SER A 206 0.35 -0.05 11.13
N ILE A 207 0.53 1.14 11.73
CA ILE A 207 0.03 2.41 11.20
C ILE A 207 0.64 2.69 9.82
N THR A 208 1.95 2.47 9.66
CA THR A 208 2.61 2.71 8.37
C THR A 208 2.09 1.76 7.30
N ILE A 209 1.79 0.49 7.61
CA ILE A 209 1.15 -0.43 6.67
C ILE A 209 -0.23 0.07 6.25
N ALA A 210 -1.05 0.59 7.18
CA ALA A 210 -2.34 1.17 6.83
C ALA A 210 -2.22 2.33 5.84
N ILE A 211 -1.25 3.21 6.05
CA ILE A 211 -0.95 4.33 5.14
C ILE A 211 -0.57 3.81 3.74
N ILE A 212 0.29 2.80 3.68
CA ILE A 212 0.75 2.18 2.44
C ILE A 212 -0.43 1.55 1.69
N VAL A 213 -1.24 0.75 2.38
CA VAL A 213 -2.41 0.07 1.81
C VAL A 213 -3.39 1.08 1.24
N VAL A 214 -3.69 2.16 1.96
CA VAL A 214 -4.61 3.21 1.47
C VAL A 214 -4.03 3.92 0.24
N SER A 215 -2.72 4.18 0.22
CA SER A 215 -2.07 4.76 -0.98
C SER A 215 -2.14 3.84 -2.20
N MET A 216 -2.13 2.52 -2.00
CA MET A 216 -2.24 1.50 -3.05
C MET A 216 -3.65 1.41 -3.64
N VAL A 217 -4.69 1.60 -2.82
CA VAL A 217 -6.08 1.36 -3.21
C VAL A 217 -6.51 2.15 -4.44
N LYS A 218 -6.10 3.41 -4.57
CA LYS A 218 -6.48 4.22 -5.73
C LYS A 218 -5.83 3.76 -7.04
N LEU A 219 -4.59 3.27 -6.97
CA LEU A 219 -3.84 2.88 -8.17
C LEU A 219 -4.07 1.42 -8.53
N VAL A 220 -3.91 0.53 -7.56
CA VAL A 220 -3.90 -0.94 -7.74
C VAL A 220 -5.29 -1.53 -7.50
N GLY A 221 -6.12 -0.90 -6.67
CA GLY A 221 -7.42 -1.41 -6.28
C GLY A 221 -7.37 -2.27 -5.02
N VAL A 222 -8.44 -2.21 -4.23
CA VAL A 222 -8.60 -2.97 -2.95
C VAL A 222 -8.30 -4.46 -3.13
N LEU A 223 -8.76 -5.06 -4.23
CA LEU A 223 -8.66 -6.50 -4.46
C LEU A 223 -7.22 -6.97 -4.77
N LEU A 224 -6.38 -6.08 -5.26
CA LEU A 224 -5.04 -6.39 -5.78
C LEU A 224 -3.92 -5.91 -4.85
N VAL A 225 -4.25 -5.19 -3.77
CA VAL A 225 -3.25 -4.68 -2.80
C VAL A 225 -2.43 -5.82 -2.21
N SER A 226 -3.08 -6.86 -1.70
CA SER A 226 -2.40 -8.00 -1.07
C SER A 226 -1.54 -8.76 -2.08
N ALA A 227 -1.97 -8.84 -3.34
CA ALA A 227 -1.18 -9.46 -4.40
C ALA A 227 0.14 -8.70 -4.66
N LEU A 228 0.10 -7.37 -4.75
CA LEU A 228 1.33 -6.58 -4.96
C LEU A 228 2.21 -6.52 -3.70
N LEU A 229 1.61 -6.53 -2.51
CA LEU A 229 2.33 -6.40 -1.24
C LEU A 229 2.97 -7.72 -0.78
N VAL A 230 2.28 -8.85 -0.94
CA VAL A 230 2.65 -10.14 -0.34
C VAL A 230 3.32 -11.07 -1.35
N THR A 231 2.76 -11.20 -2.55
CA THR A 231 3.24 -12.17 -3.56
C THR A 231 4.73 -11.99 -3.93
N PRO A 232 5.21 -10.79 -4.32
CA PRO A 232 6.63 -10.64 -4.67
C PRO A 232 7.56 -10.89 -3.47
N ALA A 233 7.13 -10.55 -2.26
CA ALA A 233 7.89 -10.84 -1.03
C ALA A 233 7.92 -12.34 -0.71
N ALA A 234 6.81 -13.05 -0.89
CA ALA A 234 6.73 -14.49 -0.71
C ALA A 234 7.61 -15.24 -1.71
N THR A 235 7.57 -14.86 -2.99
CA THR A 235 8.45 -15.42 -4.03
C THR A 235 9.93 -15.15 -3.73
N ALA A 236 10.25 -13.93 -3.30
CA ALA A 236 11.61 -13.56 -2.91
C ALA A 236 12.13 -14.35 -1.71
N GLN A 237 11.27 -14.66 -0.74
CA GLN A 237 11.63 -15.45 0.44
C GLN A 237 12.04 -16.89 0.09
N ILE A 238 11.43 -17.48 -0.95
CA ILE A 238 11.76 -18.84 -1.42
C ILE A 238 13.15 -18.89 -2.08
N ILE A 239 13.52 -17.83 -2.81
CA ILE A 239 14.74 -17.80 -3.64
C ILE A 239 15.94 -17.26 -2.84
N SER A 240 15.69 -16.32 -1.95
CA SER A 240 16.76 -15.61 -1.25
C SER A 240 17.36 -16.42 -0.11
N ARG A 241 18.67 -16.22 0.12
CA ARG A 241 19.43 -16.85 1.22
C ARG A 241 19.81 -15.88 2.33
N SER A 242 19.44 -14.61 2.21
CA SER A 242 19.73 -13.56 3.18
C SER A 242 18.62 -12.52 3.17
N PHE A 243 18.45 -11.80 4.29
CA PHE A 243 17.44 -10.73 4.40
C PHE A 243 17.61 -9.66 3.31
N ARG A 244 18.86 -9.21 3.08
CA ARG A 244 19.16 -8.24 2.02
C ARG A 244 18.84 -8.80 0.63
N GLY A 245 19.14 -10.08 0.40
CA GLY A 245 18.77 -10.76 -0.83
C GLY A 245 17.26 -10.82 -1.03
N CYS A 246 16.50 -11.11 0.03
CA CYS A 246 15.03 -11.15 -0.01
C CYS A 246 14.47 -9.78 -0.42
N MET A 247 14.95 -8.72 0.21
CA MET A 247 14.52 -7.35 -0.08
C MET A 247 14.81 -6.97 -1.53
N LEU A 248 15.99 -7.31 -2.06
CA LEU A 248 16.34 -7.03 -3.48
C LEU A 248 15.50 -7.85 -4.47
N TRP A 249 15.28 -9.14 -4.19
CA TRP A 249 14.43 -9.97 -5.06
C TRP A 249 12.96 -9.56 -5.01
N ALA A 250 12.45 -9.15 -3.84
CA ALA A 250 11.08 -8.64 -3.71
C ALA A 250 10.88 -7.38 -4.55
N GLN A 251 11.88 -6.49 -4.59
CA GLN A 251 11.89 -5.32 -5.48
C GLN A 251 11.89 -5.73 -6.95
N ALA A 252 12.76 -6.66 -7.34
CA ALA A 252 12.85 -7.11 -8.72
C ALA A 252 11.53 -7.72 -9.22
N PHE A 253 10.87 -8.56 -8.40
CA PHE A 253 9.58 -9.15 -8.75
C PHE A 253 8.43 -8.14 -8.72
N GLY A 254 8.41 -7.24 -7.74
CA GLY A 254 7.38 -6.19 -7.65
C GLY A 254 7.43 -5.24 -8.84
N LEU A 255 8.62 -4.74 -9.18
CA LEU A 255 8.83 -3.84 -10.31
C LEU A 255 8.54 -4.54 -11.63
N SER A 256 9.03 -5.77 -11.83
CA SER A 256 8.76 -6.50 -13.07
C SER A 256 7.26 -6.79 -13.25
N ALA A 257 6.55 -7.17 -12.20
CA ALA A 257 5.09 -7.36 -12.24
C ALA A 257 4.36 -6.05 -12.58
N THR A 258 4.83 -4.93 -12.04
CA THR A 258 4.24 -3.60 -12.31
C THR A 258 4.47 -3.18 -13.76
N PHE A 259 5.70 -3.32 -14.28
CA PHE A 259 6.01 -2.99 -15.67
C PHE A 259 5.29 -3.91 -16.67
N LEU A 260 5.25 -5.22 -16.40
CA LEU A 260 4.51 -6.17 -17.22
C LEU A 260 3.00 -5.87 -17.18
N GLY A 261 2.47 -5.52 -16.02
CA GLY A 261 1.07 -5.10 -15.87
C GLY A 261 0.75 -3.88 -16.73
N ILE A 262 1.59 -2.84 -16.69
CA ILE A 262 1.42 -1.62 -17.51
C ILE A 262 1.58 -1.93 -19.01
N TYR A 263 2.48 -2.83 -19.38
CA TYR A 263 2.69 -3.20 -20.78
C TYR A 263 1.48 -3.93 -21.41
N PHE A 264 0.76 -4.73 -20.61
CA PHE A 264 -0.41 -5.48 -21.08
C PHE A 264 -1.77 -4.80 -20.81
N ALA A 265 -1.77 -3.67 -20.12
CA ALA A 265 -2.97 -2.87 -19.81
C ALA A 265 -3.45 -2.07 -21.02
#